data_AF-A0A5N6LVF1-F1
#
_entry.id   AF-A0A5N6LVF1-F1
#
_cell.length_a   1.000
_cell.length_b   1.000
_cell.length_c   1.000
_cell.angle_alpha   90.00
_cell.angle_beta   90.00
_cell.angle_gamma   90.00
#
_symmetry.space_group_name_H-M   'P 1'
#
loop_
_entity.id
_entity.type
_entity.pdbx_description
1 polymer ?
#
loop_
_entity_poly.entity_id
_entity_poly.type
_entity_poly.pdbx_seq_one_letter_code
_entity_poly.pdbx_strand_id
1 'polypeptide(L)'
;MDGNCGFRSLAVALGLPEQEWLTIHHALLTESIQNANVYINVLLGVFDEIQESLKWSKPEFASRRYWMQMPETGPLIVNAFGVIVVFISLGASVTIFLLWTSPEFLLPHRVVSFVFVNDNHFVTVELNGGYPMPTPTWYWSKFKSQDAAAWEMWYKPRLDSYTNWLESRRQPPGFVDLDKYGL
;
A
#
# COMPACT_ATOMS: atom_id res chain seq x y z
N MET A 1 -8.94 20.32 3.68
CA MET A 1 -9.24 19.02 3.03
C MET A 1 -10.48 18.45 3.70
N ASP A 2 -11.36 17.78 2.94
CA ASP A 2 -12.63 17.23 3.40
C ASP A 2 -12.52 15.86 4.10
N GLY A 3 -11.29 15.36 4.28
CA GLY A 3 -11.00 14.04 4.87
C GLY A 3 -11.07 12.87 3.89
N ASN A 4 -11.43 13.10 2.62
CA ASN A 4 -11.51 12.04 1.60
C ASN A 4 -10.28 11.98 0.68
N CYS A 5 -9.21 12.71 1.00
CA CYS A 5 -8.08 12.91 0.08
C CYS A 5 -7.46 11.60 -0.43
N GLY A 6 -7.30 10.58 0.42
CA GLY A 6 -6.77 9.27 0.00
C GLY A 6 -7.63 8.59 -1.07
N PHE A 7 -8.95 8.55 -0.87
CA PHE A 7 -9.89 7.93 -1.81
C PHE A 7 -10.03 8.72 -3.11
N ARG A 8 -10.01 10.06 -3.02
CA ARG A 8 -9.98 10.94 -4.20
C ARG A 8 -8.70 10.74 -5.02
N SER A 9 -7.55 10.70 -4.35
CA SER A 9 -6.25 10.44 -4.97
C SER A 9 -6.21 9.07 -5.65
N LEU A 10 -6.82 8.04 -5.03
CA LEU A 10 -6.98 6.72 -5.65
C LEU A 10 -7.89 6.74 -6.88
N ALA A 11 -9.03 7.45 -6.82
CA ALA A 11 -9.92 7.60 -7.98
C ALA A 11 -9.16 8.19 -9.18
N VAL A 12 -8.43 9.29 -8.96
CA VAL A 12 -7.60 9.92 -10.00
C VAL A 12 -6.52 8.96 -10.51
N ALA A 13 -5.83 8.24 -9.63
CA ALA A 13 -4.81 7.26 -10.01
C ALA A 13 -5.37 6.11 -10.87
N LEU A 14 -6.64 5.77 -10.68
CA LEU A 14 -7.35 4.76 -11.45
C LEU A 14 -7.91 5.30 -12.77
N GLY A 15 -7.78 6.60 -13.04
CA GLY A 15 -8.29 7.26 -14.24
C GLY A 15 -9.74 7.74 -14.12
N LEU A 16 -10.26 7.83 -12.90
CA LEU A 16 -11.60 8.33 -12.61
C LEU A 16 -11.55 9.81 -12.14
N PRO A 17 -12.63 10.58 -12.31
CA PRO A 17 -12.77 11.88 -11.67
C PRO A 17 -12.64 11.78 -10.14
N GLU A 18 -12.04 12.78 -9.49
CA GLU A 18 -11.90 12.78 -8.02
C GLU A 18 -13.25 12.76 -7.27
N GLN A 19 -14.34 13.16 -7.94
CA GLN A 19 -15.69 13.13 -7.38
C GLN A 19 -16.25 11.71 -7.25
N GLU A 20 -15.67 10.74 -7.95
CA GLU A 20 -16.04 9.30 -7.93
C GLU A 20 -15.44 8.55 -6.72
N TRP A 21 -15.00 9.25 -5.69
CA TRP A 21 -14.43 8.62 -4.48
C TRP A 21 -15.42 7.69 -3.76
N LEU A 22 -16.73 7.92 -3.88
CA LEU A 22 -17.75 7.00 -3.35
C LEU A 22 -17.74 5.64 -4.07
N THR A 23 -17.46 5.63 -5.37
CA THR A 23 -17.30 4.40 -6.15
C THR A 23 -16.10 3.58 -5.63
N ILE A 24 -15.03 4.26 -5.22
CA ILE A 24 -13.88 3.63 -4.56
C ILE A 24 -14.30 3.00 -3.22
N HIS A 25 -15.03 3.72 -2.37
CA HIS A 25 -15.54 3.20 -1.10
C HIS A 25 -16.37 1.93 -1.30
N HIS A 26 -17.32 1.95 -2.24
CA HIS A 26 -18.17 0.79 -2.51
C HIS A 26 -17.36 -0.42 -2.97
N ALA A 27 -16.43 -0.26 -3.91
CA ALA A 27 -15.60 -1.36 -4.41
C ALA A 27 -14.74 -1.97 -3.29
N LEU A 28 -14.10 -1.14 -2.46
CA LEU A 28 -13.28 -1.61 -1.34
C LEU A 28 -14.13 -2.27 -0.25
N LEU A 29 -15.32 -1.74 0.04
CA LEU A 29 -16.23 -2.34 1.01
C LEU A 29 -16.72 -3.70 0.52
N THR A 30 -17.12 -3.82 -0.75
CA THR A 30 -17.50 -5.09 -1.37
C THR A 30 -16.37 -6.11 -1.30
N GLU A 31 -15.15 -5.74 -1.70
CA GLU A 31 -13.96 -6.60 -1.60
C GLU A 31 -13.72 -7.07 -0.16
N SER A 32 -13.81 -6.15 0.82
CA SER A 32 -13.59 -6.47 2.23
C SER A 32 -14.61 -7.46 2.80
N ILE A 33 -15.87 -7.37 2.36
CA ILE A 33 -16.96 -8.25 2.81
C ILE A 33 -16.85 -9.62 2.16
N GLN A 34 -16.59 -9.67 0.85
CA GLN A 34 -16.54 -10.92 0.09
C GLN A 34 -15.39 -11.83 0.54
N ASN A 35 -14.26 -11.23 0.92
CA ASN A 35 -13.04 -11.96 1.32
C ASN A 35 -12.68 -11.76 2.81
N ALA A 36 -13.68 -11.48 3.66
CA ALA A 36 -13.49 -11.13 5.06
C ALA A 36 -12.70 -12.20 5.85
N ASN A 37 -12.92 -13.48 5.55
CA ASN A 37 -12.22 -14.61 6.16
C ASN A 37 -10.69 -14.51 6.05
N VAL A 38 -10.18 -13.96 4.94
CA VAL A 38 -8.74 -13.74 4.79
C VAL A 38 -8.32 -12.38 5.34
N TYR A 39 -9.09 -11.32 5.09
CA TYR A 39 -8.71 -9.97 5.51
C TYR A 39 -8.66 -9.78 7.03
N ILE A 40 -9.46 -10.50 7.81
CA ILE A 40 -9.35 -10.53 9.29
C ILE A 40 -7.93 -10.96 9.72
N ASN A 41 -7.31 -11.89 8.99
CA ASN A 41 -5.96 -12.40 9.29
C ASN A 41 -4.86 -11.53 8.67
N VAL A 42 -5.09 -10.95 7.49
CA VAL A 42 -4.12 -10.05 6.83
C VAL A 42 -3.97 -8.74 7.62
N LEU A 43 -5.10 -8.19 8.11
CA LEU A 43 -5.16 -6.90 8.78
C LEU A 43 -5.09 -6.99 10.31
N LEU A 44 -4.64 -8.12 10.87
CA LEU A 44 -4.35 -8.37 12.29
C LEU A 44 -4.91 -7.34 13.31
N GLY A 45 -6.20 -7.39 13.56
CA GLY A 45 -6.85 -6.59 14.62
C GLY A 45 -7.30 -5.19 14.21
N VAL A 46 -7.00 -4.73 12.99
CA VAL A 46 -7.52 -3.45 12.45
C VAL A 46 -8.57 -3.61 11.36
N PHE A 47 -8.98 -4.84 11.02
CA PHE A 47 -10.00 -5.11 10.00
C PHE A 47 -11.29 -4.29 10.21
N ASP A 48 -11.80 -4.25 11.45
CA ASP A 48 -13.04 -3.53 11.77
C ASP A 48 -12.88 -2.02 11.60
N GLU A 49 -11.70 -1.47 11.93
CA GLU A 49 -11.38 -0.05 11.73
C GLU A 49 -11.31 0.32 10.25
N ILE A 50 -10.67 -0.54 9.45
CA ILE A 50 -10.60 -0.38 7.99
C ILE A 50 -12.01 -0.46 7.39
N GLN A 51 -12.80 -1.48 7.74
CA GLN A 51 -14.18 -1.58 7.26
C GLN A 51 -15.01 -0.37 7.68
N GLU A 52 -14.86 0.11 8.90
CA GLU A 52 -15.57 1.29 9.38
C GLU A 52 -15.19 2.54 8.58
N SER A 53 -13.90 2.69 8.23
CA SER A 53 -13.47 3.81 7.39
C SER A 53 -14.17 3.83 6.03
N LEU A 54 -14.46 2.64 5.47
CA LEU A 54 -15.10 2.48 4.17
C LEU A 54 -16.61 2.74 4.17
N LYS A 55 -17.26 2.82 5.33
CA LYS A 55 -18.71 3.09 5.44
C LYS A 55 -19.08 4.57 5.28
N TRP A 56 -18.09 5.48 5.28
CA TRP A 56 -18.38 6.90 5.12
C TRP A 56 -18.93 7.21 3.72
N SER A 57 -20.08 7.87 3.68
CA SER A 57 -20.79 8.19 2.44
C SER A 57 -21.47 9.57 2.47
N LYS A 58 -21.18 10.37 3.50
CA LYS A 58 -21.88 11.63 3.73
C LYS A 58 -21.18 12.81 3.03
N PRO A 59 -21.92 13.88 2.69
CA PRO A 59 -21.34 15.07 2.04
C PRO A 59 -20.50 15.93 3.00
N GLU A 60 -20.60 15.72 4.32
CA GLU A 60 -19.80 16.48 5.28
C GLU A 60 -18.33 16.03 5.30
N PHE A 61 -17.49 16.77 6.03
CA PHE A 61 -16.10 16.39 6.23
C PHE A 61 -15.99 15.08 7.02
N ALA A 62 -15.24 14.14 6.45
CA ALA A 62 -14.89 12.89 7.07
C ALA A 62 -13.96 13.15 8.25
N SER A 63 -14.37 12.70 9.44
CA SER A 63 -13.47 12.67 10.60
C SER A 63 -12.35 11.64 10.38
N ARG A 64 -11.27 11.73 11.17
CA ARG A 64 -10.09 10.85 11.02
C ARG A 64 -10.41 9.36 11.03
N ARG A 65 -11.48 8.96 11.72
CA ARG A 65 -11.99 7.57 11.73
C ARG A 65 -12.34 7.03 10.34
N TYR A 66 -12.65 7.93 9.40
CA TYR A 66 -13.08 7.61 8.05
C TYR A 66 -12.02 7.88 6.98
N TRP A 67 -10.81 8.24 7.40
CA TRP A 67 -9.71 8.45 6.45
C TRP A 67 -9.16 7.11 5.96
N MET A 68 -8.67 7.08 4.72
CA MET A 68 -7.91 5.95 4.20
C MET A 68 -6.67 5.71 5.07
N GLN A 69 -6.54 4.51 5.61
CA GLN A 69 -5.39 4.11 6.43
C GLN A 69 -4.42 3.32 5.55
N MET A 70 -3.19 3.80 5.42
CA MET A 70 -2.16 3.13 4.64
C MET A 70 -0.98 2.75 5.54
N PRO A 71 -0.36 1.58 5.31
CA PRO A 71 -0.57 0.66 4.18
C PRO A 71 -1.75 -0.31 4.30
N GLU A 72 -2.54 -0.28 5.37
CA GLU A 72 -3.54 -1.31 5.74
C GLU A 72 -4.72 -1.42 4.77
N THR A 73 -5.12 -0.34 4.08
CA THR A 73 -6.15 -0.40 3.03
C THR A 73 -5.61 -1.01 1.73
N GLY A 74 -4.29 -1.08 1.57
CA GLY A 74 -3.62 -1.51 0.35
C GLY A 74 -4.02 -2.89 -0.18
N PRO A 75 -4.14 -3.96 0.65
CA PRO A 75 -4.62 -5.27 0.21
C PRO A 75 -6.00 -5.23 -0.44
N LEU A 76 -6.90 -4.38 0.05
CA LEU A 76 -8.22 -4.20 -0.56
C LEU A 76 -8.08 -3.52 -1.93
N ILE A 77 -7.24 -2.48 -2.03
CA ILE A 77 -7.02 -1.71 -3.27
C ILE A 77 -6.49 -2.61 -4.38
N VAL A 78 -5.42 -3.37 -4.11
CA VAL A 78 -4.74 -4.18 -5.13
C VAL A 78 -5.67 -5.24 -5.71
N ASN A 79 -6.46 -5.90 -4.85
CA ASN A 79 -7.35 -6.97 -5.28
C ASN A 79 -8.66 -6.46 -5.89
N ALA A 80 -9.23 -5.36 -5.37
CA ALA A 80 -10.46 -4.77 -5.92
C ALA A 80 -10.26 -4.18 -7.33
N PHE A 81 -9.07 -3.64 -7.62
CA PHE A 81 -8.82 -2.89 -8.86
C PHE A 81 -7.82 -3.52 -9.81
N GLY A 82 -7.20 -4.65 -9.45
CA GLY A 82 -6.23 -5.30 -10.34
C GLY A 82 -4.93 -4.51 -10.52
N VAL A 83 -4.48 -3.81 -9.48
CA VAL A 83 -3.31 -2.91 -9.53
C VAL A 83 -2.25 -3.28 -8.50
N ILE A 84 -1.01 -2.85 -8.72
CA ILE A 84 0.04 -2.86 -7.70
C ILE A 84 0.01 -1.53 -6.98
N VAL A 85 0.17 -1.53 -5.65
CA VAL A 85 0.31 -0.29 -4.88
C VAL A 85 1.75 -0.12 -4.40
N VAL A 86 2.33 1.05 -4.65
CA VAL A 86 3.56 1.50 -4.00
C VAL A 86 3.19 2.60 -3.02
N PHE A 87 3.46 2.38 -1.73
CA PHE A 87 3.22 3.36 -0.69
C PHE A 87 4.55 3.90 -0.18
N ILE A 88 4.69 5.23 -0.12
CA ILE A 88 5.89 5.92 0.33
C ILE A 88 5.48 6.91 1.42
N SER A 89 6.16 6.85 2.56
CA SER A 89 6.00 7.81 3.66
C SER A 89 7.35 8.03 4.35
N LEU A 90 7.41 8.99 5.26
CA LEU A 90 8.59 9.20 6.10
C LEU A 90 8.90 7.99 7.01
N GLY A 91 7.87 7.28 7.47
CA GLY A 91 8.03 6.16 8.40
C GLY A 91 8.34 4.82 7.70
N ALA A 92 7.73 4.58 6.54
CA ALA A 92 7.92 3.35 5.78
C ALA A 92 7.60 3.54 4.30
N SER A 93 8.28 2.75 3.46
CA SER A 93 7.94 2.57 2.06
C SER A 93 7.75 1.08 1.78
N VAL A 94 6.63 0.71 1.16
CA VAL A 94 6.26 -0.68 0.90
C VAL A 94 5.60 -0.84 -0.46
N THR A 95 5.76 -2.03 -1.04
CA THR A 95 4.97 -2.47 -2.20
C THR A 95 3.92 -3.46 -1.75
N ILE A 96 2.74 -3.37 -2.33
CA ILE A 96 1.62 -4.25 -2.05
C ILE A 96 1.23 -4.87 -3.38
N PHE A 97 1.39 -6.19 -3.48
CA PHE A 97 0.97 -6.99 -4.61
C PHE A 97 -0.38 -7.64 -4.33
N LEU A 98 -1.05 -8.08 -5.39
CA LEU A 98 -2.31 -8.79 -5.30
C LEU A 98 -2.14 -10.10 -4.55
N LEU A 99 -3.16 -10.50 -3.79
CA LEU A 99 -3.13 -11.73 -3.01
C LEU A 99 -3.56 -12.93 -3.84
N TRP A 100 -4.42 -12.75 -4.84
CA TRP A 100 -5.09 -13.86 -5.52
C TRP A 100 -4.66 -14.05 -6.96
N THR A 101 -4.50 -12.94 -7.69
CA THR A 101 -4.40 -12.95 -9.16
C THR A 101 -2.96 -13.02 -9.63
N SER A 102 -2.70 -13.89 -10.60
CA SER A 102 -1.41 -14.00 -11.29
C SER A 102 -1.08 -12.73 -12.09
N PRO A 103 0.19 -12.28 -12.13
CA PRO A 103 0.60 -11.14 -12.96
C PRO A 103 0.22 -11.28 -14.44
N GLU A 104 0.31 -12.49 -14.97
CA GLU A 104 0.05 -12.81 -16.37
C GLU A 104 -1.37 -12.44 -16.83
N PHE A 105 -2.35 -12.43 -15.91
CA PHE A 105 -3.73 -12.08 -16.22
C PHE A 105 -4.00 -10.56 -16.23
N LEU A 106 -3.05 -9.75 -15.77
CA LEU A 106 -3.23 -8.30 -15.57
C LEU A 106 -2.28 -7.46 -16.43
N LEU A 107 -1.83 -8.00 -17.57
CA LEU A 107 -0.99 -7.27 -18.51
C LEU A 107 -1.79 -6.24 -19.32
N PRO A 108 -1.27 -5.00 -19.51
CA PRO A 108 -0.09 -4.45 -18.86
C PRO A 108 -0.34 -4.12 -17.39
N HIS A 109 0.62 -4.43 -16.51
CA HIS A 109 0.49 -4.16 -15.08
C HIS A 109 0.35 -2.66 -14.81
N ARG A 110 -0.64 -2.29 -13.99
CA ARG A 110 -0.85 -0.92 -13.53
C ARG A 110 -0.27 -0.74 -12.12
N VAL A 111 0.47 0.34 -11.90
CA VAL A 111 0.99 0.71 -10.59
C VAL A 111 0.35 2.01 -10.14
N VAL A 112 -0.25 2.00 -8.95
CA VAL A 112 -0.72 3.18 -8.24
C VAL A 112 0.29 3.50 -7.15
N SER A 113 0.83 4.72 -7.15
CA SER A 113 1.83 5.12 -6.15
C SER A 113 1.32 6.28 -5.30
N PHE A 114 1.37 6.11 -3.99
CA PHE A 114 0.99 7.11 -3.00
C PHE A 114 2.22 7.62 -2.26
N VAL A 115 2.29 8.93 -2.07
CA VAL A 115 3.19 9.58 -1.12
C VAL A 115 2.35 10.18 0.00
N PHE A 116 2.61 9.74 1.23
CA PHE A 116 1.96 10.27 2.42
C PHE A 116 2.86 11.29 3.11
N VAL A 117 2.35 12.52 3.24
CA VAL A 117 3.08 13.68 3.76
C VAL A 117 2.31 14.35 4.89
N ASN A 118 3.03 14.99 5.82
CA ASN A 118 2.50 15.77 6.94
C ASN A 118 1.49 15.02 7.84
N ASP A 119 1.58 13.69 7.86
CA ASP A 119 0.70 12.79 8.60
C ASP A 119 -0.81 12.96 8.34
N ASN A 120 -1.19 13.56 7.21
CA ASN A 120 -2.59 13.82 6.89
C ASN A 120 -2.93 13.94 5.40
N HIS A 121 -1.95 13.86 4.49
CA HIS A 121 -2.20 14.12 3.08
C HIS A 121 -1.58 13.05 2.16
N PHE A 122 -2.36 12.64 1.17
CA PHE A 122 -1.96 11.70 0.12
C PHE A 122 -1.78 12.43 -1.21
N VAL A 123 -0.62 12.23 -1.82
CA VAL A 123 -0.31 12.66 -3.18
C VAL A 123 -0.11 11.44 -4.06
N THR A 124 -0.81 11.38 -5.18
CA THR A 124 -0.53 10.37 -6.21
C THR A 124 0.68 10.82 -7.04
N VAL A 125 1.62 9.90 -7.25
CA VAL A 125 2.81 10.16 -8.07
C VAL A 125 2.95 9.12 -9.17
N GLU A 126 3.48 9.53 -10.32
CA GLU A 126 3.85 8.62 -11.40
C GLU A 126 5.32 8.22 -11.24
N LEU A 127 5.57 6.93 -11.07
CA LEU A 127 6.93 6.38 -10.99
C LEU A 127 7.32 5.85 -12.37
N ASN A 128 8.30 6.50 -12.99
CA ASN A 128 8.74 6.20 -14.35
C ASN A 128 9.98 5.31 -14.38
N GLY A 129 10.10 4.50 -15.44
CA GLY A 129 11.27 3.66 -15.70
C GLY A 129 11.44 2.47 -14.74
N GLY A 130 12.68 2.03 -14.57
CA GLY A 130 13.06 0.91 -13.70
C GLY A 130 13.36 1.33 -12.26
N TYR A 131 12.52 2.21 -11.69
CA TYR A 131 12.73 2.74 -10.33
C TYR A 131 12.88 1.62 -9.28
N PRO A 132 13.66 1.86 -8.20
CA PRO A 132 13.74 0.93 -7.07
C PRO A 132 12.37 0.78 -6.41
N MET A 133 11.85 -0.44 -6.37
CA MET A 133 10.53 -0.73 -5.83
C MET A 133 10.67 -1.17 -4.37
N PRO A 134 9.98 -0.52 -3.40
CA PRO A 134 10.08 -0.91 -2.01
C PRO A 134 9.73 -2.39 -1.77
N THR A 135 10.28 -2.98 -0.72
CA THR A 135 10.04 -4.39 -0.40
C THR A 135 8.54 -4.68 -0.19
N PRO A 136 8.07 -5.90 -0.53
CA PRO A 136 6.68 -6.27 -0.32
C PRO A 136 6.32 -6.26 1.16
N THR A 137 5.06 -6.01 1.48
CA THR A 137 4.56 -6.11 2.85
C THR A 137 4.68 -7.53 3.39
N TRP A 138 4.96 -7.66 4.69
CA TRP A 138 5.21 -8.96 5.33
C TRP A 138 4.02 -9.92 5.19
N TYR A 139 2.79 -9.42 5.23
CA TYR A 139 1.58 -10.23 5.12
C TYR A 139 1.42 -10.81 3.72
N TRP A 140 1.89 -10.11 2.66
CA TRP A 140 1.76 -10.61 1.31
C TRP A 140 2.50 -11.92 1.14
N SER A 141 3.73 -12.00 1.66
CA SER A 141 4.54 -13.22 1.61
C SER A 141 3.84 -14.41 2.29
N LYS A 142 3.05 -14.16 3.32
CA LYS A 142 2.34 -15.17 4.12
C LYS A 142 0.99 -15.59 3.54
N PHE A 143 0.23 -14.67 2.95
CA PHE A 143 -1.17 -14.89 2.60
C PHE A 143 -1.46 -14.95 1.09
N LYS A 144 -0.47 -14.70 0.23
CA LYS A 144 -0.64 -14.83 -1.23
C LYS A 144 -1.04 -16.25 -1.63
N SER A 145 -1.88 -16.34 -2.66
CA SER A 145 -2.20 -17.58 -3.34
C SER A 145 -0.98 -18.10 -4.13
N GLN A 146 -1.05 -19.35 -4.55
CA GLN A 146 -0.05 -19.92 -5.45
C GLN A 146 0.01 -19.17 -6.78
N ASP A 147 -1.14 -18.72 -7.30
CA ASP A 147 -1.23 -17.97 -8.54
C ASP A 147 -0.56 -16.61 -8.43
N ALA A 148 -0.70 -15.93 -7.28
CA ALA A 148 -0.06 -14.64 -7.04
C ALA A 148 1.46 -14.74 -6.76
N ALA A 149 2.02 -15.93 -6.54
CA ALA A 149 3.41 -16.09 -6.15
C ALA A 149 4.42 -15.49 -7.16
N ALA A 150 4.05 -15.44 -8.44
CA ALA A 150 4.92 -14.95 -9.49
C ALA A 150 5.22 -13.43 -9.41
N TRP A 151 4.39 -12.61 -8.75
CA TRP A 151 4.61 -11.15 -8.65
C TRP A 151 6.02 -10.78 -8.16
N GLU A 152 6.54 -11.52 -7.18
CA GLU A 152 7.87 -11.27 -6.62
C GLU A 152 8.97 -11.48 -7.66
N MET A 153 8.85 -12.51 -8.50
CA MET A 153 9.83 -12.78 -9.57
C MET A 153 9.76 -11.72 -10.67
N TRP A 154 8.55 -11.33 -11.08
CA TRP A 154 8.34 -10.30 -12.11
C TRP A 154 8.99 -8.96 -11.75
N TYR A 155 8.93 -8.59 -10.47
CA TYR A 155 9.49 -7.32 -9.98
C TYR A 155 10.84 -7.45 -9.30
N LYS A 156 11.41 -8.66 -9.25
CA LYS A 156 12.68 -8.95 -8.57
C LYS A 156 13.80 -7.94 -8.88
N PRO A 157 14.06 -7.55 -10.15
CA PRO A 157 15.13 -6.58 -10.42
C PRO A 157 14.92 -5.23 -9.71
N ARG A 158 13.68 -4.76 -9.59
CA ARG A 158 13.35 -3.50 -8.92
C ARG A 158 13.36 -3.62 -7.40
N LEU A 159 12.92 -4.77 -6.88
CA LEU A 159 12.97 -5.09 -5.45
C LEU A 159 14.42 -5.23 -4.96
N ASP A 160 15.26 -5.94 -5.71
CA ASP A 160 16.69 -6.10 -5.43
C ASP A 160 17.40 -4.73 -5.49
N SER A 161 17.08 -3.89 -6.48
CA SER A 161 17.61 -2.53 -6.58
C SER A 161 17.32 -1.69 -5.34
N TYR A 162 16.10 -1.79 -4.78
CA TYR A 162 15.72 -1.08 -3.56
C TYR A 162 16.44 -1.62 -2.33
N THR A 163 16.53 -2.95 -2.18
CA THR A 163 17.26 -3.59 -1.08
C THR A 163 18.73 -3.19 -1.09
N ASN A 164 19.39 -3.23 -2.26
CA ASN A 164 20.78 -2.81 -2.41
C ASN A 164 20.96 -1.32 -2.09
N TRP A 165 20.01 -0.47 -2.50
CA TRP A 165 20.04 0.96 -2.16
C TRP A 165 19.95 1.18 -0.65
N LEU A 166 19.03 0.48 0.04
CA LEU A 166 18.93 0.56 1.51
C LEU A 166 20.22 0.11 2.18
N GLU A 167 20.80 -1.01 1.75
CA GLU A 167 22.06 -1.53 2.30
C GLU A 167 23.22 -0.55 2.11
N SER A 168 23.32 0.08 0.93
CA SER A 168 24.35 1.11 0.66
C SER A 168 24.23 2.35 1.56
N ARG A 169 23.05 2.59 2.13
CA ARG A 169 22.73 3.74 3.00
C ARG A 169 22.68 3.38 4.47
N ARG A 170 22.71 2.10 4.83
CA ARG A 170 22.91 1.68 6.22
C ARG A 170 24.26 2.19 6.65
N GLN A 171 24.29 3.06 7.66
CA GLN A 171 25.54 3.31 8.35
C GLN A 171 25.99 1.99 8.98
N PRO A 172 27.28 1.63 8.89
CA PRO A 172 27.79 0.50 9.65
C PRO A 172 27.40 0.72 11.11
N PRO A 173 26.99 -0.34 11.84
CA PRO A 173 26.75 -0.20 13.27
C PRO A 173 27.97 0.48 13.87
N GLY A 174 27.79 1.67 14.43
CA GLY A 174 28.88 2.43 15.02
C GLY A 174 29.55 1.52 16.03
N PHE A 175 30.80 1.16 15.80
CA PHE A 175 31.63 0.57 16.85
C PHE A 175 31.68 1.60 17.96
N VAL A 176 30.96 1.35 19.05
CA VAL A 176 31.21 2.04 20.31
C VAL A 176 32.48 1.39 20.85
N ASP A 177 33.60 2.06 20.60
CA ASP A 177 34.86 1.73 21.25
C ASP A 177 34.71 1.99 22.76
N LEU A 178 34.56 0.91 23.53
CA LEU A 178 34.43 0.98 25.00
C LEU A 178 35.76 1.36 25.66
N ASP A 179 36.88 1.27 24.95
CA ASP A 179 38.21 1.64 25.46
C ASP A 179 38.37 3.17 25.53
N LYS A 180 37.46 3.93 24.89
CA LYS A 180 37.36 5.39 25.05
C LYS A 180 36.72 5.87 26.36
N TYR A 181 36.16 4.96 27.16
CA TYR A 181 35.53 5.30 28.44
C TYR A 181 36.29 4.79 29.67
N GLY A 182 37.45 4.14 29.49
CA GLY A 182 38.37 3.80 30.60
C GLY A 182 37.72 3.06 31.77
N LEU A 183 37.07 1.92 31.48
CA LEU A 183 36.77 0.90 32.50
C LEU A 183 37.83 -0.21 32.45
#